data_AF-A0A925D344-F1
#
_entry.id   AF-A0A925D344-F1
#
_cell.length_a   1.000
_cell.length_b   1.000
_cell.length_c   1.000
_cell.angle_alpha   90.00
_cell.angle_beta   90.00
_cell.angle_gamma   90.00
#
_symmetry.space_group_name_H-M   'P 1'
#
loop_
_entity.id
_entity.type
_entity.pdbx_description
1 polymer ?
#
loop_
_entity_poly.entity_id
_entity_poly.type
_entity_poly.pdbx_seq_one_letter_code
_entity_poly.pdbx_strand_id
1 'polypeptide(L)'
;RIFDDGGKYRPTSSYHPDDLLATLAEIGTPLDTPMHLRGSEATVAELLGDSLRRFYLDRLEYEWSTISYVRYLYPLKQWRNKYGERVSVDGLVQELMEKAPEAGPCDGLHRLEAMVLLYRVDESAQAAGQKSILSKNDRRKMLGYMKRVSELLVAAQSPEGYWTRQWSKGTRTAEVKAEPKANISAMHDKLLVTGHQLEWLALAPEKVQPPRENIVRAGQWITRTLLEIDQTELTETYGPYSHAARALCLWRSVEPMEAWKKGQGVRGQESGVNKTTE
;
A
#
# COMPACT_ATOMS: atom_id res chain seq x y z
N ARG A 1 -15.42 -20.76 -0.21
CA ARG A 1 -14.29 -21.72 -0.26
C ARG A 1 -13.09 -20.92 -0.71
N ILE A 2 -12.15 -20.64 0.18
CA ILE A 2 -10.94 -19.90 -0.18
C ILE A 2 -9.93 -20.95 -0.63
N PHE A 3 -9.47 -20.77 -1.86
CA PHE A 3 -8.69 -21.73 -2.62
C PHE A 3 -7.24 -21.76 -2.11
N ASP A 4 -6.96 -22.30 -0.93
CA ASP A 4 -5.55 -22.46 -0.50
C ASP A 4 -4.84 -23.66 -1.16
N ASP A 5 -5.54 -24.48 -1.97
CA ASP A 5 -4.94 -25.66 -2.59
C ASP A 5 -4.35 -25.38 -3.99
N GLY A 6 -3.02 -25.24 -4.05
CA GLY A 6 -2.17 -26.09 -4.91
C GLY A 6 -2.12 -25.89 -6.43
N GLY A 7 -2.35 -24.70 -6.99
CA GLY A 7 -2.24 -24.48 -8.45
C GLY A 7 -0.85 -24.00 -8.91
N LYS A 8 -0.20 -24.72 -9.84
CA LYS A 8 1.14 -24.42 -10.40
C LYS A 8 1.24 -23.12 -11.24
N TYR A 9 0.12 -22.46 -11.51
CA TYR A 9 0.07 -21.12 -12.10
C TYR A 9 -1.13 -20.40 -11.52
N ARG A 10 -0.91 -19.35 -10.71
CA ARG A 10 -1.97 -18.41 -10.34
C ARG A 10 -1.53 -16.99 -10.71
N PRO A 11 -2.29 -16.30 -11.57
CA PRO A 11 -2.04 -14.90 -11.87
C PRO A 11 -2.34 -14.03 -10.64
N THR A 12 -1.66 -12.89 -10.60
CA THR A 12 -1.43 -11.93 -9.50
C THR A 12 -2.67 -11.21 -8.95
N SER A 13 -3.83 -11.85 -8.80
CA SER A 13 -4.94 -11.27 -8.03
C SER A 13 -4.88 -11.78 -6.59
N SER A 14 -4.73 -10.89 -5.62
CA SER A 14 -4.77 -11.23 -4.20
C SER A 14 -6.08 -11.96 -3.88
N TYR A 15 -5.98 -13.24 -3.52
CA TYR A 15 -7.13 -14.10 -3.18
C TYR A 15 -7.32 -14.21 -1.67
N HIS A 16 -6.60 -13.39 -0.92
CA HIS A 16 -6.56 -13.48 0.52
C HIS A 16 -7.71 -12.68 1.15
N PRO A 17 -8.51 -13.26 2.06
CA PRO A 17 -9.57 -12.52 2.75
C PRO A 17 -9.05 -11.30 3.52
N ASP A 18 -7.74 -11.28 3.82
CA ASP A 18 -7.11 -10.15 4.50
C ASP A 18 -6.86 -8.95 3.59
N ASP A 19 -6.95 -9.07 2.26
CA ASP A 19 -6.91 -7.91 1.35
C ASP A 19 -8.16 -7.04 1.55
N LEU A 20 -9.34 -7.68 1.52
CA LEU A 20 -10.61 -7.00 1.88
C LEU A 20 -10.53 -6.41 3.29
N LEU A 21 -10.03 -7.18 4.26
CA LEU A 21 -9.89 -6.70 5.64
C LEU A 21 -8.93 -5.51 5.75
N ALA A 22 -7.82 -5.53 5.00
CA ALA A 22 -6.84 -4.45 4.97
C ALA A 22 -7.46 -3.19 4.36
N THR A 23 -8.19 -3.34 3.26
CA THR A 23 -8.95 -2.25 2.62
C THR A 23 -9.96 -1.63 3.60
N LEU A 24 -10.75 -2.46 4.28
CA LEU A 24 -11.72 -1.99 5.29
C LEU A 24 -11.03 -1.26 6.44
N ALA A 25 -9.90 -1.80 6.93
CA ALA A 25 -9.10 -1.19 7.99
C ALA A 25 -8.52 0.16 7.54
N GLU A 26 -8.08 0.23 6.30
CA GLU A 26 -7.44 1.40 5.72
C GLU A 26 -8.40 2.59 5.58
N ILE A 27 -9.63 2.32 5.14
CA ILE A 27 -10.68 3.34 5.05
C ILE A 27 -11.36 3.63 6.42
N GLY A 28 -10.87 3.02 7.50
CA GLY A 28 -11.36 3.26 8.85
C GLY A 28 -12.73 2.65 9.15
N THR A 29 -13.11 1.57 8.46
CA THR A 29 -14.40 0.89 8.69
C THR A 29 -14.47 0.36 10.13
N PRO A 30 -15.47 0.75 10.93
CA PRO A 30 -15.64 0.24 12.29
C PRO A 30 -15.81 -1.28 12.37
N LEU A 31 -15.33 -1.89 13.46
CA LEU A 31 -15.40 -3.34 13.67
C LEU A 31 -16.83 -3.89 13.79
N ASP A 32 -17.76 -3.06 14.26
CA ASP A 32 -19.19 -3.40 14.38
C ASP A 32 -19.98 -3.21 13.08
N THR A 33 -19.32 -2.79 11.99
CA THR A 33 -19.97 -2.61 10.69
C THR A 33 -20.52 -3.96 10.19
N PRO A 34 -21.82 -4.04 9.84
CA PRO A 34 -22.43 -5.27 9.33
C PRO A 34 -21.96 -5.59 7.91
N MET A 35 -21.81 -6.87 7.64
CA MET A 35 -21.46 -7.47 6.36
C MET A 35 -22.56 -8.43 5.92
N HIS A 36 -23.15 -8.19 4.76
CA HIS A 36 -24.13 -9.09 4.19
C HIS A 36 -23.42 -10.21 3.40
N LEU A 37 -23.55 -11.44 3.89
CA LEU A 37 -23.04 -12.64 3.24
C LEU A 37 -24.15 -13.30 2.42
N ARG A 38 -23.78 -14.31 1.62
CA ARG A 38 -24.77 -15.10 0.88
C ARG A 38 -25.58 -15.98 1.83
N GLY A 39 -26.65 -15.41 2.40
CA GLY A 39 -27.60 -16.11 3.28
C GLY A 39 -27.35 -15.97 4.77
N SER A 40 -26.44 -15.08 5.20
CA SER A 40 -26.24 -14.75 6.61
C SER A 40 -25.69 -13.33 6.75
N GLU A 41 -25.59 -12.86 7.98
CA GLU A 41 -24.90 -11.62 8.32
C GLU A 41 -23.65 -11.95 9.13
N ALA A 42 -22.67 -11.05 9.06
CA ALA A 42 -21.48 -11.05 9.89
C ALA A 42 -21.08 -9.60 10.17
N THR A 43 -20.01 -9.40 10.91
CA THR A 43 -19.39 -8.10 11.17
C THR A 43 -17.93 -8.09 10.73
N VAL A 44 -17.35 -6.90 10.57
CA VAL A 44 -15.90 -6.76 10.33
C VAL A 44 -15.09 -7.38 11.49
N ALA A 45 -15.58 -7.30 12.72
CA ALA A 45 -15.00 -7.97 13.88
C ALA A 45 -14.92 -9.49 13.72
N GLU A 46 -15.96 -10.12 13.18
CA GLU A 46 -15.98 -11.56 12.93
C GLU A 46 -15.05 -11.96 11.78
N LEU A 47 -14.94 -11.14 10.74
CA LEU A 47 -13.94 -11.32 9.68
C LEU A 47 -12.51 -11.27 10.24
N LEU A 48 -12.21 -10.26 11.07
CA LEU A 48 -10.92 -10.12 11.75
C LEU A 48 -10.64 -11.30 12.70
N GLY A 49 -11.65 -11.73 13.45
CA GLY A 49 -11.54 -12.88 14.35
C GLY A 49 -11.26 -14.19 13.60
N ASP A 50 -11.88 -14.41 12.43
CA ASP A 50 -11.57 -15.57 11.60
C ASP A 50 -10.16 -15.49 11.01
N SER A 51 -9.74 -14.30 10.56
CA SER A 51 -8.38 -14.04 10.08
C SER A 51 -7.33 -14.40 11.14
N LEU A 52 -7.44 -13.86 12.36
CA LEU A 52 -6.51 -14.14 13.47
C LEU A 52 -6.44 -15.63 13.81
N ARG A 53 -7.59 -16.31 13.87
CA ARG A 53 -7.65 -17.74 14.19
C ARG A 53 -6.99 -18.59 13.12
N ARG A 54 -7.02 -18.18 11.86
CA ARG A 54 -6.47 -18.96 10.74
C ARG A 54 -5.04 -18.58 10.36
N PHE A 55 -4.52 -17.48 10.91
CA PHE A 55 -3.19 -16.99 10.59
C PHE A 55 -2.09 -17.99 10.96
N TYR A 56 -1.11 -18.16 10.07
CA TYR A 56 0.18 -18.83 10.30
C TYR A 56 1.26 -18.10 9.50
N LEU A 57 2.51 -18.07 10.00
CA LEU A 57 3.57 -17.20 9.47
C LEU A 57 4.04 -17.59 8.05
N ASP A 58 4.09 -18.88 7.74
CA ASP A 58 4.53 -19.39 6.43
C ASP A 58 3.43 -19.30 5.34
N ARG A 59 2.42 -18.44 5.54
CA ARG A 59 1.36 -18.23 4.55
C ARG A 59 1.81 -17.22 3.49
N LEU A 60 1.20 -17.30 2.31
CA LEU A 60 1.34 -16.25 1.28
C LEU A 60 0.60 -14.97 1.73
N GLU A 61 1.15 -13.80 1.40
CA GLU A 61 0.52 -12.47 1.58
C GLU A 61 0.23 -12.05 3.05
N TYR A 62 1.10 -12.40 3.99
CA TYR A 62 0.99 -11.96 5.41
C TYR A 62 1.13 -10.43 5.58
N GLU A 63 1.56 -9.71 4.54
CA GLU A 63 1.57 -8.25 4.50
C GLU A 63 0.16 -7.67 4.70
N TRP A 64 -0.86 -8.24 4.05
CA TRP A 64 -2.26 -7.82 4.20
C TRP A 64 -2.79 -8.06 5.61
N SER A 65 -2.47 -9.22 6.19
CA SER A 65 -2.77 -9.51 7.59
C SER A 65 -2.14 -8.46 8.50
N THR A 66 -0.88 -8.11 8.26
CA THR A 66 -0.16 -7.13 9.08
C THR A 66 -0.80 -5.75 9.00
N ILE A 67 -1.13 -5.27 7.79
CA ILE A 67 -1.81 -3.97 7.57
C ILE A 67 -3.13 -3.93 8.36
N SER A 68 -3.92 -5.00 8.27
CA SER A 68 -5.18 -5.15 8.98
C SER A 68 -5.00 -5.12 10.51
N TYR A 69 -4.10 -5.96 11.03
CA TYR A 69 -3.92 -6.16 12.47
C TYR A 69 -3.34 -4.92 13.15
N VAL A 70 -2.42 -4.22 12.50
CA VAL A 70 -1.86 -2.96 13.03
C VAL A 70 -2.95 -1.91 13.22
N ARG A 71 -3.90 -1.82 12.29
CA ARG A 71 -4.97 -0.81 12.35
C ARG A 71 -6.06 -1.17 13.34
N TYR A 72 -6.45 -2.44 13.43
CA TYR A 72 -7.56 -2.86 14.29
C TYR A 72 -7.18 -3.32 15.69
N LEU A 73 -5.97 -3.87 15.88
CA LEU A 73 -5.63 -4.61 17.08
C LEU A 73 -4.47 -4.02 17.88
N TYR A 74 -3.77 -3.00 17.38
CA TYR A 74 -2.71 -2.36 18.16
C TYR A 74 -3.24 -1.94 19.55
N PRO A 75 -2.52 -2.21 20.67
CA PRO A 75 -1.16 -2.73 20.81
C PRO A 75 -1.06 -4.26 21.06
N LEU A 76 -1.88 -5.08 20.41
CA LEU A 76 -1.81 -6.54 20.54
C LEU A 76 -0.43 -7.06 20.15
N LYS A 77 0.28 -7.68 21.09
CA LYS A 77 1.65 -8.19 20.87
C LYS A 77 1.71 -9.61 20.33
N GLN A 78 0.71 -10.42 20.67
CA GLN A 78 0.70 -11.85 20.40
C GLN A 78 -0.69 -12.43 20.56
N TRP A 79 -0.96 -13.52 19.85
CA TRP A 79 -2.18 -14.29 19.98
C TRP A 79 -1.89 -15.78 19.76
N ARG A 80 -2.90 -16.62 19.96
CA ARG A 80 -2.86 -18.04 19.58
C ARG A 80 -3.81 -18.28 18.43
N ASN A 81 -3.34 -18.95 17.40
CA ASN A 81 -4.19 -19.37 16.28
C ASN A 81 -4.95 -20.67 16.63
N LYS A 82 -5.82 -21.11 15.73
CA LYS A 82 -6.62 -22.33 15.90
C LYS A 82 -5.79 -23.62 15.86
N TYR A 83 -4.53 -23.55 15.44
CA TYR A 83 -3.58 -24.66 15.40
C TYR A 83 -2.79 -24.77 16.71
N GLY A 84 -3.02 -23.87 17.67
CA GLY A 84 -2.32 -23.84 18.95
C GLY A 84 -0.98 -23.10 18.92
N GLU A 85 -0.57 -22.58 17.77
CA GLU A 85 0.69 -21.86 17.59
C GLU A 85 0.60 -20.48 18.23
N ARG A 86 1.70 -20.04 18.85
CA ARG A 86 1.83 -18.68 19.33
C ARG A 86 2.35 -17.81 18.19
N VAL A 87 1.54 -16.83 17.78
CA VAL A 87 1.94 -15.82 16.80
C VAL A 87 2.29 -14.54 17.57
N SER A 88 3.37 -13.88 17.17
CA SER A 88 3.82 -12.64 17.80
C SER A 88 4.15 -11.57 16.77
N VAL A 89 4.00 -10.31 17.15
CA VAL A 89 4.40 -9.17 16.31
C VAL A 89 5.88 -9.20 15.98
N ASP A 90 6.74 -9.62 16.91
CA ASP A 90 8.17 -9.78 16.66
C ASP A 90 8.44 -10.81 15.54
N GLY A 91 7.68 -11.93 15.53
CA GLY A 91 7.75 -12.93 14.46
C GLY A 91 7.29 -12.37 13.10
N LEU A 92 6.19 -11.60 13.08
CA LEU A 92 5.75 -10.91 11.85
C LEU A 92 6.82 -9.95 11.32
N VAL A 93 7.43 -9.17 12.21
CA VAL A 93 8.47 -8.21 11.86
C VAL A 93 9.70 -8.90 11.28
N GLN A 94 10.09 -10.05 11.83
CA GLN A 94 11.18 -10.86 11.30
C GLN A 94 10.87 -11.34 9.88
N GLU A 95 9.69 -11.93 9.64
CA GLU A 95 9.28 -12.36 8.31
C GLU A 95 9.29 -11.21 7.29
N LEU A 96 8.74 -10.04 7.66
CA LEU A 96 8.76 -8.84 6.81
C LEU A 96 10.18 -8.35 6.46
N MET A 97 11.21 -8.71 7.23
CA MET A 97 12.58 -8.26 6.96
C MET A 97 13.46 -9.33 6.31
N GLU A 98 13.09 -10.61 6.41
CA GLU A 98 13.92 -11.74 5.96
C GLU A 98 13.86 -11.96 4.45
N LYS A 99 12.70 -11.71 3.83
CA LYS A 99 12.51 -11.95 2.39
C LYS A 99 13.08 -10.79 1.55
N ALA A 100 13.43 -11.11 0.31
CA ALA A 100 13.89 -10.11 -0.67
C ALA A 100 12.86 -8.96 -0.82
N PRO A 101 13.29 -7.70 -1.01
CA PRO A 101 12.37 -6.56 -1.03
C PRO A 101 11.23 -6.67 -2.04
N GLU A 102 11.46 -7.32 -3.18
CA GLU A 102 10.46 -7.57 -4.22
C GLU A 102 9.58 -8.81 -4.00
N ALA A 103 9.86 -9.63 -2.98
CA ALA A 103 9.10 -10.86 -2.76
C ALA A 103 7.74 -10.54 -2.10
N GLY A 104 6.65 -11.07 -2.65
CA GLY A 104 5.30 -10.95 -2.07
C GLY A 104 4.30 -10.30 -3.03
N PRO A 105 3.08 -9.97 -2.55
CA PRO A 105 2.06 -9.34 -3.36
C PRO A 105 2.56 -7.99 -3.92
N CYS A 106 2.14 -7.69 -5.15
CA CYS A 106 2.54 -6.48 -5.88
C CYS A 106 4.07 -6.27 -5.96
N ASP A 107 4.88 -7.33 -6.05
CA ASP A 107 6.35 -7.28 -5.99
C ASP A 107 6.88 -6.64 -4.71
N GLY A 108 6.33 -7.07 -3.58
CA GLY A 108 6.78 -6.69 -2.23
C GLY A 108 6.40 -5.28 -1.81
N LEU A 109 5.58 -4.57 -2.59
CA LEU A 109 5.18 -3.19 -2.29
C LEU A 109 4.37 -3.09 -0.98
N HIS A 110 3.47 -4.04 -0.72
CA HIS A 110 2.69 -4.06 0.53
C HIS A 110 3.52 -4.38 1.78
N ARG A 111 4.71 -4.96 1.63
CA ARG A 111 5.62 -5.21 2.77
C ARG A 111 6.14 -3.91 3.35
N LEU A 112 6.49 -2.96 2.48
CA LEU A 112 6.95 -1.63 2.91
C LEU A 112 5.82 -0.86 3.58
N GLU A 113 4.59 -0.97 3.05
CA GLU A 113 3.40 -0.40 3.67
C GLU A 113 3.14 -1.02 5.06
N ALA A 114 3.12 -2.34 5.18
CA ALA A 114 2.96 -3.03 6.46
C ALA A 114 4.02 -2.61 7.49
N MET A 115 5.28 -2.53 7.07
CA MET A 115 6.41 -2.17 7.93
C MET A 115 6.33 -0.71 8.40
N VAL A 116 6.02 0.23 7.50
CA VAL A 116 5.92 1.65 7.86
C VAL A 116 4.70 1.91 8.75
N LEU A 117 3.56 1.27 8.49
CA LEU A 117 2.37 1.38 9.32
C LEU A 117 2.63 0.89 10.74
N LEU A 118 3.21 -0.32 10.89
CA LEU A 118 3.56 -0.87 12.18
C LEU A 118 4.50 0.07 12.96
N TYR A 119 5.53 0.59 12.29
CA TYR A 119 6.46 1.55 12.89
C TYR A 119 5.75 2.84 13.35
N ARG A 120 4.87 3.40 12.52
CA ARG A 120 4.21 4.69 12.79
C ARG A 120 3.14 4.60 13.85
N VAL A 121 2.36 3.52 13.89
CA VAL A 121 1.39 3.29 14.96
C VAL A 121 2.10 3.09 16.30
N ASP A 122 3.18 2.30 16.32
CA ASP A 122 3.99 2.12 17.53
C ASP A 122 4.65 3.43 18.00
N GLU A 123 5.19 4.23 17.08
CA GLU A 123 5.76 5.56 17.38
C GLU A 123 4.71 6.53 17.93
N SER A 124 3.51 6.57 17.33
CA SER A 124 2.41 7.44 17.77
C SER A 124 1.90 7.04 19.15
N ALA A 125 1.77 5.73 19.40
CA ALA A 125 1.37 5.19 20.68
C ALA A 125 2.40 5.49 21.79
N GLN A 126 3.69 5.37 21.48
CA GLN A 126 4.77 5.78 22.40
C GLN A 126 4.70 7.27 22.74
N ALA A 127 4.45 8.14 21.74
CA ALA A 127 4.26 9.57 21.98
C ALA A 127 3.04 9.85 22.88
N ALA A 128 2.01 9.01 22.83
CA ALA A 128 0.85 9.03 23.73
C ALA A 128 1.08 8.33 25.10
N GLY A 129 2.32 7.92 25.41
CA GLY A 129 2.68 7.31 26.69
C GLY A 129 2.46 5.80 26.79
N GLN A 130 2.09 5.12 25.70
CA GLN A 130 1.95 3.67 25.67
C GLN A 130 3.31 2.97 25.55
N LYS A 131 3.39 1.75 26.09
CA LYS A 131 4.59 0.91 25.95
C LYS A 131 4.68 0.34 24.53
N SER A 132 5.82 0.53 23.89
CA SER A 132 6.19 -0.07 22.60
C SER A 132 5.85 -1.57 22.55
N ILE A 133 5.23 -1.99 21.45
CA ILE A 133 5.08 -3.41 21.12
C ILE A 133 6.33 -3.95 20.43
N LEU A 134 7.07 -3.08 19.76
CA LEU A 134 8.33 -3.41 19.09
C LEU A 134 9.51 -3.41 20.06
N SER A 135 10.43 -4.35 19.90
CA SER A 135 11.72 -4.29 20.59
C SER A 135 12.58 -3.14 20.04
N LYS A 136 13.48 -2.57 20.87
CA LYS A 136 14.44 -1.54 20.41
C LYS A 136 15.29 -2.03 19.23
N ASN A 137 15.62 -3.32 19.22
CA ASN A 137 16.42 -3.93 18.18
C ASN A 137 15.66 -4.03 16.86
N ASP A 138 14.41 -4.50 16.91
CA ASP A 138 13.59 -4.67 15.70
C ASP A 138 13.21 -3.32 15.12
N ARG A 139 12.87 -2.33 15.97
CA ARG A 139 12.66 -0.95 15.51
C ARG A 139 13.89 -0.42 14.74
N ARG A 140 15.10 -0.65 15.25
CA ARG A 140 16.34 -0.26 14.54
C ARG A 140 16.53 -1.02 13.22
N LYS A 141 16.24 -2.33 13.20
CA LYS A 141 16.35 -3.16 11.99
C LYS A 141 15.36 -2.73 10.92
N MET A 142 14.10 -2.49 11.28
CA MET A 142 13.05 -1.99 10.38
C MET A 142 13.46 -0.67 9.73
N LEU A 143 13.99 0.27 10.54
CA LEU A 143 14.50 1.55 10.03
C LEU A 143 15.66 1.36 9.07
N GLY A 144 16.62 0.50 9.39
CA GLY A 144 17.72 0.17 8.50
C GLY A 144 17.24 -0.48 7.21
N TYR A 145 16.23 -1.35 7.27
CA TYR A 145 15.62 -1.98 6.10
C TYR A 145 14.95 -0.94 5.20
N MET A 146 14.04 -0.13 5.73
CA MET A 146 13.36 0.91 4.95
C MET A 146 14.35 1.93 4.38
N LYS A 147 15.42 2.27 5.12
CA LYS A 147 16.48 3.16 4.62
C LYS A 147 17.21 2.57 3.43
N ARG A 148 17.64 1.31 3.48
CA ARG A 148 18.27 0.63 2.34
C ARG A 148 17.33 0.59 1.13
N VAL A 149 16.04 0.34 1.35
CA VAL A 149 15.05 0.36 0.26
C VAL A 149 14.94 1.75 -0.35
N SER A 150 14.86 2.81 0.46
CA SER A 150 14.88 4.19 -0.02
C SER A 150 16.11 4.51 -0.88
N GLU A 151 17.29 4.01 -0.49
CA GLU A 151 18.53 4.14 -1.28
C GLU A 151 18.46 3.39 -2.62
N LEU A 152 17.88 2.18 -2.65
CA LEU A 152 17.61 1.45 -3.88
C LEU A 152 16.65 2.23 -4.80
N LEU A 153 15.62 2.85 -4.25
CA LEU A 153 14.70 3.68 -5.02
C LEU A 153 15.39 4.89 -5.64
N VAL A 154 16.28 5.56 -4.90
CA VAL A 154 17.06 6.67 -5.44
C VAL A 154 17.89 6.21 -6.64
N ALA A 155 18.55 5.05 -6.53
CA ALA A 155 19.37 4.51 -7.61
C ALA A 155 18.55 4.01 -8.81
N ALA A 156 17.35 3.48 -8.58
CA ALA A 156 16.48 2.90 -9.60
C ALA A 156 15.55 3.89 -10.30
N GLN A 157 15.36 5.11 -9.77
CA GLN A 157 14.42 6.08 -10.34
C GLN A 157 14.81 6.46 -11.78
N SER A 158 13.83 6.44 -12.69
CA SER A 158 14.03 6.89 -14.06
C SER A 158 14.31 8.39 -14.12
N PRO A 159 14.93 8.90 -15.21
CA PRO A 159 15.08 10.35 -15.41
C PRO A 159 13.76 11.12 -15.38
N GLU A 160 12.67 10.49 -15.82
CA GLU A 160 11.33 11.09 -15.82
C GLU A 160 10.66 11.10 -14.44
N GLY A 161 11.12 10.26 -13.50
CA GLY A 161 10.67 10.23 -12.11
C GLY A 161 9.95 8.96 -11.66
N TYR A 162 9.65 8.02 -12.56
CA TYR A 162 8.94 6.78 -12.22
C TYR A 162 9.86 5.64 -11.78
N TRP A 163 9.25 4.61 -11.19
CA TRP A 163 9.87 3.31 -10.93
C TRP A 163 9.19 2.20 -11.72
N THR A 164 9.92 1.10 -11.91
CA THR A 164 9.41 -0.13 -12.51
C THR A 164 9.52 -1.27 -11.51
N ARG A 165 8.96 -2.44 -11.87
CA ARG A 165 9.07 -3.69 -11.11
C ARG A 165 10.51 -4.11 -10.78
N GLN A 166 11.51 -3.53 -11.45
CA GLN A 166 12.93 -3.80 -11.19
C GLN A 166 13.55 -2.87 -10.13
N TRP A 167 12.74 -2.08 -9.40
CA TRP A 167 13.20 -1.11 -8.42
C TRP A 167 14.17 -1.69 -7.38
N SER A 168 13.99 -2.95 -6.98
CA SER A 168 14.82 -3.60 -5.96
C SER A 168 16.24 -3.92 -6.42
N LYS A 169 16.50 -3.91 -7.74
CA LYS A 169 17.85 -4.10 -8.29
C LYS A 169 18.77 -2.89 -8.09
N GLY A 170 18.23 -1.74 -7.66
CA GLY A 170 19.02 -0.52 -7.43
C GLY A 170 19.71 0.00 -8.69
N THR A 171 19.17 -0.28 -9.87
CA THR A 171 19.71 0.17 -11.15
C THR A 171 18.60 0.76 -12.01
N ARG A 172 18.92 1.81 -12.76
CA ARG A 172 17.97 2.42 -13.69
C ARG A 172 17.65 1.42 -14.80
N THR A 173 16.37 1.09 -14.97
CA THR A 173 15.94 0.30 -16.12
C THR A 173 16.05 1.12 -17.40
N ALA A 174 16.74 0.58 -18.40
CA ALA A 174 16.68 1.09 -19.76
C ALA A 174 15.26 0.89 -20.31
N GLU A 175 14.75 1.87 -21.06
CA GLU A 175 13.47 1.72 -21.75
C GLU A 175 13.58 0.61 -22.79
N VAL A 176 12.77 -0.44 -22.63
CA VAL A 176 12.60 -1.43 -23.69
C VAL A 176 11.55 -0.86 -24.64
N LYS A 177 11.92 -0.62 -25.91
CA LYS A 177 10.94 -0.28 -26.96
C LYS A 177 9.96 -1.46 -27.09
N ALA A 178 8.76 -1.30 -26.56
CA ALA A 178 7.72 -2.32 -26.61
C ALA A 178 6.63 -1.94 -27.62
N GLU A 179 5.88 -2.94 -28.07
CA GLU A 179 4.71 -2.74 -28.95
C GLU A 179 3.60 -1.94 -28.24
N PRO A 180 2.68 -1.28 -28.95
CA PRO A 180 1.70 -0.36 -28.35
C PRO A 180 0.87 -0.95 -27.19
N LYS A 181 0.41 -2.20 -27.30
CA LYS A 181 -0.31 -2.88 -26.20
C LYS A 181 0.58 -3.18 -25.00
N ALA A 182 1.84 -3.53 -25.25
CA ALA A 182 2.84 -3.71 -24.20
C ALA A 182 3.22 -2.38 -23.55
N ASN A 183 3.14 -1.25 -24.27
CA ASN A 183 3.36 0.10 -23.71
C ASN A 183 2.26 0.51 -22.72
N ILE A 184 0.98 0.20 -22.99
CA ILE A 184 -0.13 0.49 -22.07
C ILE A 184 0.00 -0.33 -20.79
N SER A 185 0.20 -1.65 -20.91
CA SER A 185 0.46 -2.51 -19.75
C SER A 185 1.70 -2.07 -18.97
N ALA A 186 2.75 -1.61 -19.67
CA ALA A 186 3.94 -1.07 -19.03
C ALA A 186 3.66 0.27 -18.31
N MET A 187 2.74 1.09 -18.81
CA MET A 187 2.34 2.33 -18.15
C MET A 187 1.60 2.05 -16.83
N HIS A 188 0.64 1.12 -16.84
CA HIS A 188 -0.09 0.70 -15.64
C HIS A 188 0.86 0.16 -14.57
N ASP A 189 1.85 -0.65 -14.96
CA ASP A 189 2.87 -1.14 -14.04
C ASP A 189 3.74 -0.02 -13.47
N LYS A 190 4.20 0.93 -14.30
CA LYS A 190 4.96 2.09 -13.83
C LYS A 190 4.14 2.90 -12.83
N LEU A 191 2.86 3.11 -13.11
CA LEU A 191 1.97 3.88 -12.26
C LEU A 191 1.71 3.19 -10.93
N LEU A 192 1.41 1.89 -10.96
CA LEU A 192 1.18 1.08 -9.76
C LEU A 192 2.42 1.07 -8.87
N VAL A 193 3.60 0.78 -9.44
CA VAL A 193 4.85 0.78 -8.67
C VAL A 193 5.12 2.18 -8.11
N THR A 194 5.05 3.23 -8.93
CA THR A 194 5.37 4.59 -8.49
C THR A 194 4.39 5.08 -7.42
N GLY A 195 3.10 4.78 -7.56
CA GLY A 195 2.07 5.05 -6.56
C GLY A 195 2.43 4.41 -5.22
N HIS A 196 2.60 3.10 -5.19
CA HIS A 196 2.97 2.38 -3.98
C HIS A 196 4.24 2.91 -3.30
N GLN A 197 5.29 3.19 -4.09
CA GLN A 197 6.53 3.73 -3.51
C GLN A 197 6.27 5.07 -2.81
N LEU A 198 5.47 5.95 -3.43
CA LEU A 198 5.12 7.23 -2.82
C LEU A 198 4.18 7.08 -1.62
N GLU A 199 3.32 6.07 -1.56
CA GLU A 199 2.41 5.83 -0.44
C GLU A 199 3.17 5.52 0.85
N TRP A 200 4.02 4.50 0.84
CA TRP A 200 4.76 4.15 2.06
C TRP A 200 5.79 5.24 2.41
N LEU A 201 6.39 5.90 1.41
CA LEU A 201 7.31 7.02 1.64
C LEU A 201 6.61 8.22 2.29
N ALA A 202 5.34 8.49 2.00
CA ALA A 202 4.59 9.56 2.66
C ALA A 202 4.45 9.33 4.18
N LEU A 203 4.49 8.06 4.61
CA LEU A 203 4.39 7.66 6.01
C LEU A 203 5.77 7.43 6.66
N ALA A 204 6.83 7.31 5.86
CA ALA A 204 8.15 6.96 6.34
C ALA A 204 8.75 8.07 7.24
N PRO A 205 9.47 7.71 8.33
CA PRO A 205 10.10 8.69 9.18
C PRO A 205 11.22 9.44 8.44
N GLU A 206 11.54 10.66 8.86
CA GLU A 206 12.49 11.55 8.19
C GLU A 206 13.82 10.89 7.82
N LYS A 207 14.42 10.13 8.74
CA LYS A 207 15.70 9.41 8.51
C LYS A 207 15.66 8.37 7.37
N VAL A 208 14.48 7.91 6.98
CA VAL A 208 14.26 6.97 5.88
C VAL A 208 14.06 7.68 4.55
N GLN A 209 13.64 8.95 4.56
CA GLN A 209 13.27 9.69 3.35
C GLN A 209 14.42 9.73 2.33
N PRO A 210 14.12 9.58 1.03
CA PRO A 210 15.07 9.88 -0.05
C PRO A 210 15.24 11.41 -0.17
N PRO A 211 16.20 11.89 -0.98
CA PRO A 211 16.27 13.31 -1.32
C PRO A 211 14.93 13.81 -1.87
N ARG A 212 14.54 15.03 -1.46
CA ARG A 212 13.24 15.63 -1.81
C ARG A 212 12.99 15.65 -3.31
N GLU A 213 14.03 15.87 -4.11
CA GLU A 213 13.94 15.88 -5.57
C GLU A 213 13.41 14.56 -6.16
N ASN A 214 13.72 13.41 -5.56
CA ASN A 214 13.21 12.12 -6.02
C ASN A 214 11.69 12.05 -5.84
N ILE A 215 11.20 12.49 -4.68
CA ILE A 215 9.76 12.56 -4.40
C ILE A 215 9.07 13.51 -5.37
N VAL A 216 9.64 14.71 -5.59
CA VAL A 216 9.07 15.72 -6.48
C VAL A 216 8.98 15.21 -7.92
N ARG A 217 10.04 14.60 -8.45
CA ARG A 217 10.02 14.03 -9.81
C ARG A 217 8.94 12.95 -9.96
N ALA A 218 8.83 12.05 -8.98
CA ALA A 218 7.81 11.00 -8.99
C ALA A 218 6.39 11.58 -8.94
N GLY A 219 6.13 12.52 -8.02
CA GLY A 219 4.83 13.18 -7.92
C GLY A 219 4.44 13.97 -9.17
N GLN A 220 5.40 14.65 -9.80
CA GLN A 220 5.21 15.35 -11.08
C GLN A 220 4.92 14.38 -12.21
N TRP A 221 5.63 13.25 -12.27
CA TRP A 221 5.38 12.21 -13.26
C TRP A 221 3.97 11.64 -13.12
N ILE A 222 3.56 11.21 -11.91
CA ILE A 222 2.20 10.73 -11.64
C ILE A 222 1.17 11.77 -12.07
N THR A 223 1.37 13.04 -11.69
CA THR A 223 0.40 14.11 -12.01
C THR A 223 0.21 14.25 -13.52
N ARG A 224 1.29 14.24 -14.31
CA ARG A 224 1.18 14.30 -15.78
C ARG A 224 0.44 13.09 -16.34
N THR A 225 0.82 11.89 -15.91
CA THR A 225 0.18 10.65 -16.37
C THR A 225 -1.30 10.61 -16.05
N LEU A 226 -1.71 11.07 -14.86
CA LEU A 226 -3.12 11.14 -14.46
C LEU A 226 -3.93 12.20 -15.22
N LEU A 227 -3.29 13.22 -15.80
CA LEU A 227 -3.97 14.24 -16.61
C LEU A 227 -4.18 13.80 -18.06
N GLU A 228 -3.43 12.78 -18.51
CA GLU A 228 -3.46 12.27 -19.89
C GLU A 228 -4.39 11.05 -20.04
N ILE A 229 -4.88 10.49 -18.93
CA ILE A 229 -5.74 9.30 -18.91
C ILE A 229 -7.14 9.60 -19.47
N ASP A 230 -7.70 8.67 -20.24
CA ASP A 230 -9.11 8.70 -20.62
C ASP A 230 -10.02 7.91 -19.65
N GLN A 231 -11.33 8.13 -19.76
CA GLN A 231 -12.32 7.52 -18.88
C GLN A 231 -12.45 6.00 -19.06
N THR A 232 -12.18 5.48 -20.26
CA THR A 232 -12.24 4.05 -20.56
C THR A 232 -11.12 3.34 -19.82
N GLU A 233 -9.90 3.87 -19.95
CA GLU A 233 -8.70 3.35 -19.29
C GLU A 233 -8.84 3.37 -17.75
N LEU A 234 -9.41 4.44 -17.18
CA LEU A 234 -9.67 4.52 -15.75
C LEU A 234 -10.60 3.40 -15.27
N THR A 235 -11.63 3.10 -16.07
CA THR A 235 -12.66 2.13 -15.70
C THR A 235 -12.13 0.70 -15.80
N GLU A 236 -11.30 0.43 -16.81
CA GLU A 236 -10.73 -0.90 -17.02
C GLU A 236 -9.57 -1.22 -16.06
N THR A 237 -8.81 -0.20 -15.63
CA THR A 237 -7.57 -0.40 -14.85
C THR A 237 -7.52 0.44 -13.58
N TYR A 238 -8.61 0.45 -12.80
CA TYR A 238 -8.79 1.32 -11.64
C TYR A 238 -7.66 1.25 -10.58
N GLY A 239 -7.12 0.07 -10.28
CA GLY A 239 -6.17 -0.15 -9.17
C GLY A 239 -4.89 0.69 -9.22
N PRO A 240 -4.08 0.62 -10.30
CA PRO A 240 -2.92 1.49 -10.48
C PRO A 240 -3.21 2.98 -10.30
N TYR A 241 -4.36 3.43 -10.82
CA TYR A 241 -4.79 4.82 -10.72
C TYR A 241 -5.20 5.23 -9.30
N SER A 242 -5.86 4.35 -8.55
CA SER A 242 -6.23 4.63 -7.15
C SER A 242 -5.01 4.75 -6.24
N HIS A 243 -3.99 3.91 -6.41
CA HIS A 243 -2.71 4.04 -5.67
C HIS A 243 -2.00 5.36 -6.00
N ALA A 244 -1.95 5.74 -7.27
CA ALA A 244 -1.37 7.01 -7.69
C ALA A 244 -2.11 8.22 -7.08
N ALA A 245 -3.44 8.22 -7.11
CA ALA A 245 -4.25 9.28 -6.51
C ALA A 245 -4.07 9.34 -4.98
N ARG A 246 -4.08 8.19 -4.30
CA ARG A 246 -3.86 8.10 -2.86
C ARG A 246 -2.49 8.62 -2.46
N ALA A 247 -1.43 8.24 -3.18
CA ALA A 247 -0.09 8.77 -2.96
C ALA A 247 -0.08 10.31 -2.96
N LEU A 248 -0.68 10.95 -3.97
CA LEU A 248 -0.77 12.41 -4.04
C LEU A 248 -1.56 13.01 -2.87
N CYS A 249 -2.62 12.35 -2.42
CA CYS A 249 -3.41 12.79 -1.27
C CYS A 249 -2.59 12.75 0.02
N LEU A 250 -1.87 11.64 0.27
CA LEU A 250 -0.99 11.48 1.43
C LEU A 250 0.09 12.58 1.49
N TRP A 251 0.78 12.83 0.38
CA TRP A 251 1.82 13.88 0.31
C TRP A 251 1.28 15.30 0.46
N ARG A 252 -0.02 15.50 0.22
CA ARG A 252 -0.71 16.79 0.43
C ARG A 252 -1.41 16.86 1.80
N SER A 253 -1.37 15.78 2.58
CA SER A 253 -2.08 15.65 3.86
C SER A 253 -3.56 16.01 3.74
N VAL A 254 -4.21 15.48 2.70
CA VAL A 254 -5.64 15.66 2.44
C VAL A 254 -6.30 14.30 2.27
N GLU A 255 -7.51 14.15 2.79
CA GLU A 255 -8.28 12.93 2.55
C GLU A 255 -8.74 12.85 1.08
N PRO A 256 -8.72 11.67 0.43
CA PRO A 256 -9.10 11.54 -0.98
C PRO A 256 -10.48 12.13 -1.30
N MET A 257 -11.43 11.95 -0.41
CA MET A 257 -12.80 12.42 -0.58
C MET A 257 -12.88 13.96 -0.46
N GLU A 258 -12.09 14.58 0.43
CA GLU A 258 -11.98 16.03 0.51
C GLU A 258 -11.32 16.63 -0.74
N ALA A 259 -10.25 16.00 -1.22
CA ALA A 259 -9.58 16.39 -2.46
C ALA A 259 -10.54 16.34 -3.65
N TRP A 260 -11.36 15.28 -3.74
CA TRP A 260 -12.37 15.12 -4.78
C TRP A 260 -13.44 16.22 -4.73
N LYS A 261 -14.05 16.48 -3.56
CA LYS A 261 -15.03 17.56 -3.38
C LYS A 261 -14.48 18.92 -3.81
N LYS A 262 -13.22 19.21 -3.44
CA LYS A 262 -12.56 20.47 -3.79
C LYS A 262 -12.37 20.60 -5.31
N GLY A 263 -12.01 19.50 -5.98
CA GLY A 263 -11.89 19.46 -7.45
C GLY A 263 -13.22 19.67 -8.19
N GLN A 264 -14.33 19.16 -7.66
CA GLN A 264 -15.66 19.41 -8.24
C GLN A 264 -16.06 20.89 -8.18
N GLY A 265 -15.74 21.57 -7.07
CA GLY A 265 -15.99 23.00 -6.92
C GLY A 265 -15.25 23.86 -7.95
N VAL A 266 -14.04 23.47 -8.35
CA VAL A 266 -13.26 24.14 -9.40
C VAL A 266 -13.90 23.95 -10.78
N ARG A 267 -14.33 22.73 -11.13
CA ARG A 267 -15.03 22.47 -12.41
C ARG A 267 -16.38 23.19 -12.52
N GLY A 268 -17.06 23.40 -11.39
CA GLY A 268 -18.31 24.19 -11.33
C GLY A 268 -18.12 25.69 -11.51
N GLN A 269 -16.90 26.23 -11.33
CA GLN A 269 -16.57 27.62 -11.60
C GLN A 269 -16.15 27.85 -13.05
N GLU A 270 -15.46 26.90 -13.68
CA GLU A 270 -15.08 26.99 -15.10
C GLU A 270 -16.27 26.88 -16.06
N SER A 271 -17.33 26.16 -15.68
CA SER A 271 -18.59 26.11 -16.44
C SER A 271 -19.48 27.35 -16.27
N GLY A 272 -19.11 28.28 -15.39
CA GLY A 272 -19.81 29.53 -15.11
C GLY A 272 -19.30 30.75 -15.90
N VAL A 273 -18.27 30.61 -16.75
CA VAL A 273 -17.85 31.68 -17.66
C VAL A 273 -18.83 31.73 -18.83
N ASN A 274 -19.86 32.53 -18.60
CA ASN A 274 -20.98 32.77 -19.48
C ASN A 274 -20.53 33.21 -20.86
N LYS A 275 -21.09 32.52 -21.86
CA LYS A 275 -21.49 33.11 -23.14
C LYS A 275 -22.29 34.38 -22.83
N THR A 276 -21.68 35.55 -22.99
CA THR A 276 -22.37 36.83 -23.22
C THR A 276 -21.31 37.86 -23.55
N THR A 277 -21.13 38.12 -24.85
CA THR A 277 -21.15 39.47 -25.44
C THR A 277 -20.95 39.35 -26.95
N GLU A 278 -22.04 39.69 -27.64
CA GLU A 278 -22.20 40.17 -29.04
C GLU A 278 -21.75 39.30 -30.23
#